data_AF-A0A7V1MN05-F1
#
_entry.id   AF-A0A7V1MN05-F1
#
_cell.length_a   1.000
_cell.length_b   1.000
_cell.length_c   1.000
_cell.angle_alpha   90.00
_cell.angle_beta   90.00
_cell.angle_gamma   90.00
#
_symmetry.space_group_name_H-M   'P 1'
#
loop_
_entity.id
_entity.type
_entity.pdbx_description
1 polymer ?
#
loop_
_entity_poly.entity_id
_entity_poly.type
_entity_poly.pdbx_seq_one_letter_code
_entity_poly.pdbx_strand_id
1 'polypeptide(L)'
;MESSNNKLKSKFSNRTTTEISIRWKKYEIMGKVFLGLFGILVTFFIQYQQLRLSKAIEKTNKEFESSRLIISQGQLASTLIENIIMGNEKEKQIALAILETTSKKMFPRIMEALASGALDKSIRKKAIQTLGQKGDRESAIVLKKIVASNVPKEEREAALEAQKQIMLRLISTGRTYYETGLYQSAAEEFKNIENLLTGLELDKAELGLARIAFSQKDYKSAAEHYIKAIKKLQF
;
A
#
# COMPACT_ATOMS: atom_id res chain seq x y z
N MET A 1 59.63 -71.46 -58.92
CA MET A 1 59.04 -70.45 -59.82
C MET A 1 58.18 -69.51 -58.97
N GLU A 2 58.79 -68.47 -58.44
CA GLU A 2 58.27 -67.69 -57.30
C GLU A 2 58.56 -66.19 -57.56
N SER A 3 58.01 -65.62 -58.64
CA SER A 3 58.33 -64.24 -59.03
C SER A 3 57.25 -63.47 -59.79
N SER A 4 55.97 -63.85 -59.64
CA SER A 4 54.87 -63.05 -60.23
C SER A 4 53.69 -62.77 -59.30
N ASN A 5 53.71 -63.25 -58.06
CA ASN A 5 52.62 -63.01 -57.10
C ASN A 5 52.79 -61.74 -56.23
N ASN A 6 53.96 -61.07 -56.28
CA ASN A 6 54.28 -59.95 -55.39
C ASN A 6 53.90 -58.56 -55.92
N LYS A 7 53.62 -58.40 -57.22
CA LYS A 7 53.34 -57.07 -57.82
C LYS A 7 51.88 -56.63 -57.73
N LEU A 8 50.93 -57.56 -57.50
CA LEU A 8 49.50 -57.25 -57.32
C LEU A 8 49.13 -56.97 -55.85
N LYS A 9 49.90 -57.47 -54.88
CA LYS A 9 49.64 -57.21 -53.45
C LYS A 9 50.08 -55.81 -52.99
N SER A 10 51.13 -55.22 -53.58
CA SER A 10 51.63 -53.93 -53.11
C SER A 10 50.76 -52.74 -53.51
N LYS A 11 50.01 -52.84 -54.61
CA LYS A 11 49.16 -51.73 -55.10
C LYS A 11 47.79 -51.65 -54.41
N PHE A 12 47.28 -52.75 -53.86
CA PHE A 12 46.02 -52.78 -53.11
C PHE A 12 46.19 -52.51 -51.60
N SER A 13 47.39 -52.73 -51.03
CA SER A 13 47.67 -52.53 -49.60
C SER A 13 47.80 -51.04 -49.20
N ASN A 14 48.31 -50.20 -50.10
CA ASN A 14 48.60 -48.79 -49.76
C ASN A 14 47.39 -47.84 -49.88
N ARG A 15 46.29 -48.25 -50.54
CA ARG A 15 45.07 -47.42 -50.66
C ARG A 15 44.10 -47.58 -49.49
N THR A 16 44.06 -48.75 -48.84
CA THR A 16 43.11 -49.03 -47.75
C THR A 16 43.59 -48.50 -46.40
N THR A 17 44.90 -48.47 -46.16
CA THR A 17 45.50 -48.00 -44.91
C THR A 17 45.45 -46.48 -44.73
N THR A 18 45.57 -45.71 -45.82
CA THR A 18 45.47 -44.24 -45.78
C THR A 18 44.03 -43.77 -45.51
N GLU A 19 43.02 -44.37 -46.13
CA GLU A 19 41.61 -44.00 -45.91
C GLU A 19 41.09 -44.32 -44.49
N ILE A 20 41.55 -45.43 -43.90
CA ILE A 20 41.17 -45.81 -42.53
C ILE A 20 41.78 -44.84 -41.51
N SER A 21 43.05 -44.46 -41.66
CA SER A 21 43.70 -43.53 -40.71
C SER A 21 43.08 -42.12 -40.71
N ILE A 22 42.64 -41.63 -41.88
CA ILE A 22 41.96 -40.34 -42.03
C ILE A 22 40.58 -40.36 -41.35
N ARG A 23 39.85 -41.48 -41.44
CA ARG A 23 38.56 -41.64 -40.76
C ARG A 23 38.71 -41.63 -39.23
N TRP A 24 39.70 -42.33 -38.68
CA TRP A 24 39.94 -42.34 -37.23
C TRP A 24 40.32 -40.97 -36.68
N LYS A 25 41.20 -40.21 -37.36
CA LYS A 25 41.51 -38.83 -36.98
C LYS A 25 40.29 -37.90 -37.02
N LYS A 26 39.38 -38.07 -37.98
CA LYS A 26 38.13 -37.31 -38.04
C LYS A 26 37.21 -37.61 -36.85
N TYR A 27 37.10 -38.87 -36.42
CA TYR A 27 36.30 -39.24 -35.25
C TYR A 27 36.90 -38.72 -33.94
N GLU A 28 38.23 -38.70 -33.81
CA GLU A 28 38.89 -38.13 -32.62
C GLU A 28 38.69 -36.62 -32.51
N ILE A 29 38.78 -35.90 -33.63
CA ILE A 29 38.53 -34.45 -33.69
C ILE A 29 37.05 -34.15 -33.41
N MET A 30 36.13 -34.89 -34.04
CA MET A 30 34.69 -34.73 -33.75
C MET A 30 34.36 -35.04 -32.29
N GLY A 31 34.96 -36.06 -31.69
CA GLY A 31 34.76 -36.40 -30.28
C GLY A 31 35.18 -35.28 -29.34
N LYS A 32 36.33 -34.63 -29.60
CA LYS A 32 36.82 -33.49 -28.79
C LYS A 32 35.95 -32.24 -28.96
N VAL A 33 35.50 -31.95 -30.18
CA VAL A 33 34.58 -30.83 -30.46
C VAL A 33 33.22 -31.06 -29.78
N PHE A 34 32.70 -32.29 -29.83
CA PHE A 34 31.44 -32.66 -29.19
C PHE A 34 31.52 -32.55 -27.66
N LEU A 35 32.60 -33.04 -27.04
CA LEU A 35 32.84 -32.89 -25.60
C LEU A 35 32.94 -31.41 -25.17
N GLY A 36 33.60 -30.57 -25.97
CA GLY A 36 33.67 -29.13 -25.73
C GLY A 36 32.31 -28.44 -25.77
N LEU A 37 31.50 -28.73 -26.80
CA LEU A 37 30.14 -28.19 -26.94
C LEU A 37 29.20 -28.69 -25.84
N PHE A 38 29.32 -29.96 -25.44
CA PHE A 38 28.54 -30.53 -24.35
C PHE A 38 28.91 -29.88 -23.01
N GLY A 39 30.19 -29.64 -22.75
CA GLY A 39 30.66 -28.92 -21.56
C GLY A 39 30.05 -27.52 -21.46
N ILE A 40 30.06 -26.76 -22.57
CA ILE A 40 29.46 -25.41 -22.63
C ILE A 40 27.95 -25.48 -22.33
N LEU A 41 27.22 -26.44 -22.93
CA LEU A 41 25.79 -26.61 -22.70
C LEU A 41 25.47 -26.96 -21.23
N VAL A 42 26.27 -27.82 -20.61
CA VAL A 42 26.11 -28.17 -19.19
C VAL A 42 26.38 -26.95 -18.29
N THR A 43 27.42 -26.16 -18.55
CA THR A 43 27.70 -24.93 -17.79
C THR A 43 26.58 -23.92 -17.94
N PHE A 44 26.07 -23.70 -19.17
CA PHE A 44 24.91 -22.84 -19.42
C PHE A 44 23.66 -23.34 -18.68
N PHE A 45 23.42 -24.65 -18.67
CA PHE A 45 22.29 -25.24 -17.97
C PHE A 45 22.40 -25.05 -16.45
N ILE A 46 23.59 -25.24 -15.86
CA ILE A 46 23.83 -25.02 -14.43
C ILE A 46 23.63 -23.54 -14.07
N GLN A 47 24.20 -22.61 -14.84
CA GLN A 47 24.01 -21.17 -14.62
C GLN A 47 22.53 -20.76 -14.76
N TYR A 48 21.83 -21.34 -15.73
CA TYR A 48 20.40 -21.09 -15.94
C TYR A 48 19.55 -21.56 -14.74
N GLN A 49 19.85 -22.72 -14.17
CA GLN A 49 19.17 -23.20 -12.96
C GLN A 49 19.47 -22.32 -11.75
N GLN A 50 20.72 -21.88 -11.56
CA GLN A 50 21.10 -20.97 -10.48
C GLN A 50 20.37 -19.62 -10.54
N LEU A 51 20.17 -19.07 -11.75
CA LEU A 51 19.40 -17.84 -11.96
C LEU A 51 17.90 -18.01 -11.66
N ARG A 52 17.32 -19.17 -11.94
CA ARG A 52 15.93 -19.46 -11.57
C ARG A 52 15.77 -19.59 -10.06
N LEU A 53 16.71 -20.28 -9.41
CA LEU A 53 16.77 -20.40 -7.95
C LEU A 53 16.94 -19.04 -7.27
N SER A 54 17.86 -18.19 -7.76
CA SER A 54 18.08 -16.87 -7.16
C SER A 54 16.85 -15.97 -7.27
N LYS A 55 16.17 -15.95 -8.42
CA LYS A 55 14.91 -15.20 -8.60
C LYS A 55 13.77 -15.73 -7.73
N ALA A 56 13.69 -17.05 -7.56
CA ALA A 56 12.70 -17.66 -6.66
C ALA A 56 12.99 -17.29 -5.20
N ILE A 57 14.25 -17.36 -4.77
CA ILE A 57 14.69 -16.97 -3.42
C ILE A 57 14.48 -15.46 -3.17
N GLU A 58 14.75 -14.60 -4.16
CA GLU A 58 14.51 -13.17 -4.02
C GLU A 58 13.01 -12.86 -3.87
N LYS A 59 12.16 -13.56 -4.63
CA LYS A 59 10.70 -13.42 -4.52
C LYS A 59 10.20 -13.90 -3.17
N THR A 60 10.65 -15.07 -2.70
CA THR A 60 10.25 -15.59 -1.37
C THR A 60 10.79 -14.72 -0.25
N ASN A 61 12.00 -14.16 -0.37
CA ASN A 61 12.55 -13.23 0.61
C ASN A 61 11.74 -11.93 0.68
N LYS A 62 11.31 -11.36 -0.46
CA LYS A 62 10.42 -10.18 -0.48
C LYS A 62 9.06 -10.48 0.14
N GLU A 63 8.48 -11.64 -0.14
CA GLU A 63 7.23 -12.12 0.48
C GLU A 63 7.42 -12.36 1.99
N PHE A 64 8.57 -12.87 2.40
CA PHE A 64 8.89 -13.13 3.80
C PHE A 64 9.19 -11.84 4.58
N GLU A 65 9.88 -10.87 3.99
CA GLU A 65 10.10 -9.55 4.58
C GLU A 65 8.79 -8.79 4.74
N SER A 66 7.94 -8.78 3.72
CA SER A 66 6.61 -8.17 3.83
C SER A 66 5.75 -8.89 4.89
N SER A 67 5.82 -10.22 4.97
CA SER A 67 5.15 -10.99 6.02
C SER A 67 5.69 -10.66 7.42
N ARG A 68 7.02 -10.54 7.60
CA ARG A 68 7.64 -10.12 8.87
C ARG A 68 7.23 -8.73 9.27
N LEU A 69 7.16 -7.82 8.31
CA LEU A 69 6.76 -6.43 8.53
C LEU A 69 5.29 -6.36 8.98
N ILE A 70 4.40 -7.16 8.37
CA ILE A 70 3.00 -7.31 8.79
C ILE A 70 2.90 -7.92 10.20
N ILE A 71 3.65 -8.98 10.50
CA ILE A 71 3.64 -9.65 11.81
C ILE A 71 4.17 -8.70 12.90
N SER A 72 5.27 -8.01 12.65
CA SER A 72 5.87 -7.04 13.58
C SER A 72 4.94 -5.86 13.85
N GLN A 73 4.29 -5.33 12.81
CA GLN A 73 3.27 -4.28 12.98
C GLN A 73 2.05 -4.78 13.76
N GLY A 74 1.64 -6.03 13.55
CA GLY A 74 0.55 -6.66 14.29
C GLY A 74 0.86 -6.81 15.78
N GLN A 75 2.06 -7.29 16.12
CA GLN A 75 2.52 -7.42 17.52
C GLN A 75 2.63 -6.06 18.21
N LEU A 76 3.20 -5.07 17.53
CA LEU A 76 3.28 -3.70 18.04
C LEU A 76 1.86 -3.13 18.26
N ALA A 77 0.95 -3.30 17.30
CA ALA A 77 -0.42 -2.86 17.45
C ALA A 77 -1.14 -3.52 18.64
N SER A 78 -0.96 -4.83 18.86
CA SER A 78 -1.56 -5.52 20.00
C SER A 78 -1.06 -4.98 21.34
N THR A 79 0.25 -4.75 21.48
CA THR A 79 0.82 -4.20 22.72
C THR A 79 0.36 -2.76 22.95
N LEU A 80 0.26 -1.95 21.91
CA LEU A 80 -0.26 -0.59 22.02
C LEU A 80 -1.74 -0.58 22.43
N ILE A 81 -2.55 -1.48 21.86
CA ILE A 81 -3.97 -1.62 22.24
C ILE A 81 -4.08 -2.03 23.72
N GLU A 82 -3.29 -3.00 24.16
CA GLU A 82 -3.27 -3.42 25.57
C GLU A 82 -2.92 -2.25 26.49
N ASN A 83 -1.89 -1.47 26.17
CA ASN A 83 -1.52 -0.27 26.94
C ASN A 83 -2.61 0.81 26.91
N ILE A 84 -3.32 0.99 25.78
CA ILE A 84 -4.45 1.93 25.68
C ILE A 84 -5.61 1.50 26.60
N ILE A 85 -5.87 0.19 26.68
CA ILE A 85 -6.95 -0.38 27.49
C ILE A 85 -6.57 -0.36 28.97
N MET A 86 -5.44 -0.99 29.32
CA MET A 86 -5.07 -1.38 30.68
C MET A 86 -3.98 -0.52 31.32
N GLY A 87 -3.21 0.24 30.53
CA GLY A 87 -2.10 1.05 31.04
C GLY A 87 -2.57 2.21 31.93
N ASN A 88 -1.65 2.78 32.70
CA ASN A 88 -1.90 4.05 33.38
C ASN A 88 -2.02 5.23 32.38
N GLU A 89 -2.47 6.41 32.82
CA GLU A 89 -2.72 7.53 31.90
C GLU A 89 -1.47 7.93 31.08
N LYS A 90 -0.27 7.81 31.65
CA LYS A 90 1.00 8.09 30.95
C LYS A 90 1.28 7.03 29.88
N GLU A 91 1.10 5.75 30.20
CA GLU A 91 1.25 4.64 29.25
C GLU A 91 0.23 4.75 28.11
N LYS A 92 -1.01 5.13 28.41
CA LYS A 92 -2.05 5.37 27.39
C LYS A 92 -1.62 6.48 26.43
N GLN A 93 -1.14 7.61 26.95
CA GLN A 93 -0.68 8.73 26.12
C GLN A 93 0.50 8.35 25.23
N ILE A 94 1.49 7.64 25.79
CA ILE A 94 2.65 7.16 25.04
C ILE A 94 2.19 6.18 23.95
N ALA A 95 1.32 5.23 24.28
CA ALA A 95 0.83 4.24 23.34
C ALA A 95 0.04 4.88 22.19
N LEU A 96 -0.79 5.89 22.48
CA LEU A 96 -1.51 6.67 21.46
C LEU A 96 -0.56 7.45 20.55
N ALA A 97 0.45 8.11 21.11
CA ALA A 97 1.44 8.86 20.35
C ALA A 97 2.28 7.94 19.43
N ILE A 98 2.69 6.78 19.93
CA ILE A 98 3.41 5.77 19.13
C ILE A 98 2.49 5.25 18.01
N LEU A 99 1.21 4.97 18.30
CA LEU A 99 0.29 4.46 17.30
C LEU A 99 0.07 5.48 16.17
N GLU A 100 -0.11 6.74 16.53
CA GLU A 100 -0.30 7.84 15.59
C GLU A 100 0.91 8.04 14.67
N THR A 101 2.12 8.00 15.23
CA THR A 101 3.36 8.19 14.48
C THR A 101 3.75 6.98 13.64
N THR A 102 3.52 5.78 14.15
CA THR A 102 3.93 4.52 13.52
C THR A 102 3.00 4.13 12.36
N SER A 103 1.70 4.46 12.46
CA SER A 103 0.76 4.11 11.40
C SER A 103 -0.47 5.02 11.33
N LYS A 104 -0.38 6.00 10.43
CA LYS A 104 -1.49 6.87 10.04
C LYS A 104 -2.74 6.07 9.62
N LYS A 105 -2.57 4.88 9.02
CA LYS A 105 -3.68 4.03 8.58
C LYS A 105 -4.27 3.16 9.70
N MET A 106 -3.48 2.73 10.68
CA MET A 106 -3.98 1.86 11.76
C MET A 106 -4.65 2.65 12.87
N PHE A 107 -4.15 3.84 13.18
CA PHE A 107 -4.73 4.70 14.21
C PHE A 107 -6.26 4.87 14.09
N PRO A 108 -6.82 5.36 12.96
CA PRO A 108 -8.26 5.57 12.83
C PRO A 108 -9.06 4.27 12.92
N ARG A 109 -8.50 3.15 12.40
CA ARG A 109 -9.14 1.82 12.47
C ARG A 109 -9.20 1.27 13.89
N ILE A 110 -8.13 1.43 14.66
CA ILE A 110 -8.07 0.99 16.06
C ILE A 110 -9.01 1.84 16.90
N MET A 111 -9.04 3.16 16.70
CA MET A 111 -10.00 4.03 17.39
C MET A 111 -11.46 3.68 17.03
N GLU A 112 -11.75 3.37 15.76
CA GLU A 112 -13.07 2.89 15.32
C GLU A 112 -13.48 1.61 16.06
N ALA A 113 -12.57 0.64 16.14
CA ALA A 113 -12.79 -0.64 16.82
C ALA A 113 -12.99 -0.45 18.33
N LEU A 114 -12.18 0.39 18.98
CA LEU A 114 -12.33 0.70 20.41
C LEU A 114 -13.63 1.45 20.70
N ALA A 115 -13.99 2.42 19.87
CA ALA A 115 -15.23 3.20 20.03
C ALA A 115 -16.49 2.33 19.86
N SER A 116 -16.45 1.34 18.96
CA SER A 116 -17.63 0.55 18.60
C SER A 116 -17.73 -0.80 19.31
N GLY A 117 -16.59 -1.38 19.73
CA GLY A 117 -16.51 -2.78 20.17
C GLY A 117 -15.93 -3.01 21.57
N ALA A 118 -15.37 -1.99 22.23
CA ALA A 118 -14.86 -2.18 23.59
C ALA A 118 -16.01 -2.44 24.58
N LEU A 119 -15.83 -3.41 25.48
CA LEU A 119 -16.80 -3.72 26.55
C LEU A 119 -16.94 -2.55 27.54
N ASP A 120 -15.82 -1.91 27.88
CA ASP A 120 -15.78 -0.78 28.81
C ASP A 120 -16.23 0.53 28.13
N LYS A 121 -17.23 1.17 28.74
CA LYS A 121 -17.76 2.49 28.35
C LYS A 121 -16.71 3.60 28.36
N SER A 122 -15.81 3.59 29.34
CA SER A 122 -14.74 4.58 29.47
C SER A 122 -13.79 4.54 28.26
N ILE A 123 -13.48 3.33 27.79
CA ILE A 123 -12.62 3.11 26.62
C ILE A 123 -13.30 3.60 25.35
N ARG A 124 -14.59 3.28 25.15
CA ARG A 124 -15.34 3.77 23.99
C ARG A 124 -15.35 5.30 23.93
N LYS A 125 -15.66 5.95 25.05
CA LYS A 125 -15.67 7.42 25.15
C LYS A 125 -14.30 8.03 24.90
N LYS A 126 -13.24 7.47 25.48
CA LYS A 126 -11.87 7.96 25.26
C LYS A 126 -11.48 7.85 23.80
N ALA A 127 -11.83 6.75 23.12
CA ALA A 127 -11.55 6.60 21.69
C ALA A 127 -12.25 7.67 20.85
N ILE A 128 -13.53 7.96 21.13
CA ILE A 128 -14.29 9.04 20.49
C ILE A 128 -13.64 10.41 20.75
N GLN A 129 -13.28 10.69 22.01
CA GLN A 129 -12.63 11.93 22.40
C GLN A 129 -11.29 12.10 21.68
N THR A 130 -10.47 11.06 21.61
CA THR A 130 -9.19 11.05 20.91
C THR A 130 -9.37 11.35 19.42
N LEU A 131 -10.37 10.76 18.77
CA LEU A 131 -10.72 11.08 17.37
C LEU A 131 -11.08 12.57 17.21
N GLY A 132 -11.92 13.10 18.11
CA GLY A 132 -12.31 14.51 18.15
C GLY A 132 -11.12 15.47 18.33
N GLN A 133 -10.22 15.15 19.26
CA GLN A 133 -9.03 15.95 19.57
C GLN A 133 -8.06 16.02 18.39
N LYS A 134 -7.83 14.89 17.71
CA LYS A 134 -6.99 14.84 16.50
C LYS A 134 -7.47 15.85 15.46
N GLY A 135 -8.79 15.96 15.29
CA GLY A 135 -9.40 17.04 14.55
C GLY A 135 -9.07 17.09 13.07
N ASP A 136 -8.67 15.95 12.49
CA ASP A 136 -8.45 15.81 11.07
C ASP A 136 -9.65 15.17 10.35
N ARG A 137 -9.57 15.18 9.02
CA ARG A 137 -10.63 14.67 8.16
C ARG A 137 -10.86 13.17 8.33
N GLU A 138 -9.81 12.39 8.56
CA GLU A 138 -9.92 10.94 8.68
C GLU A 138 -10.66 10.56 9.97
N SER A 139 -10.37 11.27 11.07
CA SER A 139 -11.14 11.19 12.30
C SER A 139 -12.61 11.56 12.10
N ALA A 140 -12.93 12.61 11.34
CA ALA A 140 -14.33 12.97 11.05
C ALA A 140 -15.07 11.87 10.28
N ILE A 141 -14.40 11.18 9.35
CA ILE A 141 -14.97 10.03 8.63
C ILE A 141 -15.27 8.88 9.59
N VAL A 142 -14.33 8.56 10.49
CA VAL A 142 -14.53 7.51 11.50
C VAL A 142 -15.69 7.86 12.43
N LEU A 143 -15.73 9.10 12.93
CA LEU A 143 -16.83 9.56 13.79
C LEU A 143 -18.18 9.47 13.09
N LYS A 144 -18.27 9.84 11.81
CA LYS A 144 -19.49 9.65 10.99
C LYS A 144 -19.96 8.20 10.98
N LYS A 145 -19.03 7.24 10.83
CA LYS A 145 -19.37 5.81 10.87
C LYS A 145 -19.86 5.37 12.25
N ILE A 146 -19.22 5.85 13.32
CA ILE A 146 -19.64 5.58 14.70
C ILE A 146 -21.06 6.12 14.95
N VAL A 147 -21.36 7.33 14.47
CA VAL A 147 -22.71 7.92 14.58
C VAL A 147 -23.75 7.05 13.86
N ALA A 148 -23.40 6.48 12.71
CA ALA A 148 -24.28 5.63 11.92
C ALA A 148 -24.37 4.18 12.42
N SER A 149 -23.55 3.76 13.39
CA SER A 149 -23.50 2.40 13.88
C SER A 149 -24.43 2.18 15.09
N ASN A 150 -24.57 0.92 15.51
CA ASN A 150 -25.42 0.54 16.64
C ASN A 150 -24.71 0.69 18.00
N VAL A 151 -23.90 1.74 18.18
CA VAL A 151 -23.34 2.09 19.49
C VAL A 151 -24.43 2.63 20.42
N PRO A 152 -24.24 2.55 21.75
CA PRO A 152 -25.20 3.11 22.69
C PRO A 152 -25.37 4.63 22.50
N LYS A 153 -26.53 5.14 22.93
CA LYS A 153 -26.96 6.52 22.64
C LYS A 153 -25.94 7.58 23.06
N GLU A 154 -25.36 7.44 24.25
CA GLU A 154 -24.43 8.41 24.80
C GLU A 154 -23.12 8.50 24.02
N GLU A 155 -22.58 7.37 23.57
CA GLU A 155 -21.42 7.31 22.68
C GLU A 155 -21.75 7.87 21.30
N ARG A 156 -22.97 7.62 20.79
CA ARG A 156 -23.44 8.21 19.53
C ARG A 156 -23.50 9.74 19.61
N GLU A 157 -24.03 10.28 20.70
CA GLU A 157 -24.09 11.72 20.95
C GLU A 157 -22.70 12.33 21.10
N ALA A 158 -21.81 11.67 21.84
CA ALA A 158 -20.42 12.10 21.98
C ALA A 158 -19.68 12.10 20.63
N ALA A 159 -19.91 11.09 19.78
CA ALA A 159 -19.31 11.00 18.46
C ALA A 159 -19.84 12.08 17.52
N LEU A 160 -21.14 12.37 17.58
CA LEU A 160 -21.77 13.46 16.82
C LEU A 160 -21.19 14.82 17.23
N GLU A 161 -21.03 15.07 18.53
CA GLU A 161 -20.47 16.31 19.04
C GLU A 161 -18.99 16.46 18.64
N ALA A 162 -18.19 15.42 18.81
CA ALA A 162 -16.81 15.40 18.33
C ALA A 162 -16.75 15.69 16.82
N GLN A 163 -17.60 15.05 16.01
CA GLN A 163 -17.66 15.28 14.57
C GLN A 163 -17.97 16.73 14.24
N LYS A 164 -18.94 17.35 14.93
CA LYS A 164 -19.29 18.78 14.77
C LYS A 164 -18.10 19.69 15.03
N GLN A 165 -17.36 19.45 16.11
CA GLN A 165 -16.18 20.26 16.44
C GLN A 165 -15.09 20.16 15.38
N ILE A 166 -14.85 18.97 14.82
CA ILE A 166 -13.92 18.82 13.69
C ILE A 166 -14.42 19.61 12.47
N MET A 167 -15.70 19.47 12.13
CA MET A 167 -16.27 20.18 10.98
C MET A 167 -16.14 21.70 11.13
N LEU A 168 -16.40 22.26 12.31
CA LEU A 168 -16.22 23.68 12.58
C LEU A 168 -14.77 24.14 12.37
N ARG A 169 -13.80 23.35 12.83
CA ARG A 169 -12.37 23.63 12.62
C ARG A 169 -12.02 23.64 11.13
N LEU A 170 -12.46 22.63 10.38
CA LEU A 170 -12.21 22.54 8.94
C LEU A 170 -12.87 23.69 8.15
N ILE A 171 -14.11 24.05 8.52
CA ILE A 171 -14.81 25.22 7.94
C ILE A 171 -14.03 26.50 8.22
N SER A 172 -13.52 26.67 9.44
CA SER A 172 -12.69 27.82 9.80
C SER A 172 -11.42 27.88 8.95
N THR A 173 -10.73 26.76 8.74
CA THR A 173 -9.56 26.68 7.86
C THR A 173 -9.90 27.09 6.43
N GLY A 174 -11.00 26.56 5.89
CA GLY A 174 -11.49 26.94 4.55
C GLY A 174 -11.79 28.44 4.42
N ARG A 175 -12.35 29.06 5.48
CA ARG A 175 -12.57 30.51 5.54
C ARG A 175 -11.25 31.29 5.58
N THR A 176 -10.28 30.85 6.37
CA THR A 176 -8.95 31.49 6.39
C THR A 176 -8.29 31.44 5.01
N TYR A 177 -8.40 30.33 4.27
CA TYR A 177 -7.92 30.28 2.88
C TYR A 177 -8.65 31.26 1.97
N TYR A 178 -9.98 31.40 2.15
CA TYR A 178 -10.76 32.36 1.38
C TYR A 178 -10.33 33.81 1.67
N GLU A 179 -10.22 34.18 2.95
CA GLU A 179 -9.84 35.52 3.41
C GLU A 179 -8.41 35.91 3.00
N THR A 180 -7.51 34.94 2.89
CA THR A 180 -6.12 35.14 2.43
C THR A 180 -5.98 35.13 0.91
N GLY A 181 -7.08 35.00 0.16
CA GLY A 181 -7.07 34.97 -1.31
C GLY A 181 -6.62 33.64 -1.92
N LEU A 182 -6.42 32.60 -1.11
CA LEU A 182 -6.11 31.23 -1.56
C LEU A 182 -7.39 30.49 -1.98
N TYR A 183 -8.09 31.05 -2.98
CA TYR A 183 -9.44 30.59 -3.35
C TYR A 183 -9.50 29.14 -3.79
N GLN A 184 -8.48 28.64 -4.50
CA GLN A 184 -8.41 27.22 -4.87
C GLN A 184 -8.38 26.32 -3.63
N SER A 185 -7.48 26.61 -2.68
CA SER A 185 -7.38 25.85 -1.43
C SER A 185 -8.66 25.94 -0.61
N ALA A 186 -9.31 27.11 -0.56
CA ALA A 186 -10.60 27.28 0.09
C ALA A 186 -11.70 26.41 -0.54
N ALA A 187 -11.83 26.46 -1.86
CA ALA A 187 -12.83 25.70 -2.60
C ALA A 187 -12.60 24.19 -2.49
N GLU A 188 -11.34 23.73 -2.52
CA GLU A 188 -10.97 22.33 -2.31
C GLU A 188 -11.30 21.88 -0.88
N GLU A 189 -10.99 22.69 0.13
CA GLU A 189 -11.29 22.40 1.52
C GLU A 189 -12.81 22.26 1.74
N PHE A 190 -13.61 23.22 1.26
CA PHE A 190 -15.06 23.14 1.37
C PHE A 190 -15.68 21.95 0.63
N LYS A 191 -15.23 21.68 -0.60
CA LYS A 191 -15.64 20.47 -1.35
C LYS A 191 -15.30 19.20 -0.58
N ASN A 192 -14.14 19.18 0.09
CA ASN A 192 -13.70 18.03 0.86
C ASN A 192 -14.57 17.80 2.12
N ILE A 193 -15.03 18.87 2.75
CA ILE A 193 -15.91 18.84 3.93
C ILE A 193 -17.36 18.50 3.55
N GLU A 194 -17.80 18.80 2.33
CA GLU A 194 -19.17 18.52 1.85
C GLU A 194 -19.63 17.07 2.15
N ASN A 195 -18.77 16.09 1.91
CA ASN A 195 -19.06 14.67 2.17
C ASN A 195 -19.18 14.32 3.67
N LEU A 196 -18.67 15.18 4.55
CA LEU A 196 -18.80 15.07 6.00
C LEU A 196 -20.08 15.73 6.52
N LEU A 197 -20.61 16.71 5.80
CA LEU A 197 -21.82 17.45 6.16
C LEU A 197 -23.12 16.70 5.79
N THR A 198 -23.05 15.45 5.33
CA THR A 198 -24.24 14.66 4.96
C THR A 198 -25.15 14.48 6.19
N GLY A 199 -26.37 15.02 6.13
CA GLY A 199 -27.33 14.99 7.23
C GLY A 199 -27.48 16.32 7.98
N LEU A 200 -26.66 17.32 7.65
CA LEU A 200 -26.88 18.70 8.10
C LEU A 200 -27.74 19.47 7.09
N GLU A 201 -28.54 20.41 7.60
CA GLU A 201 -29.35 21.30 6.75
C GLU A 201 -28.48 22.34 6.06
N LEU A 202 -27.95 21.98 4.89
CA LEU A 202 -27.24 22.89 4.00
C LEU A 202 -28.18 23.51 2.98
N ASP A 203 -27.86 24.71 2.53
CA ASP A 203 -28.55 25.29 1.37
C ASP A 203 -28.16 24.54 0.08
N LYS A 204 -29.06 23.65 -0.36
CA LYS A 204 -28.84 22.81 -1.54
C LYS A 204 -28.66 23.62 -2.82
N ALA A 205 -29.27 24.80 -2.93
CA ALA A 205 -29.12 25.65 -4.10
C ALA A 205 -27.70 26.24 -4.17
N GLU A 206 -27.22 26.78 -3.05
CA GLU A 206 -25.85 27.30 -2.94
C GLU A 206 -24.81 26.19 -3.14
N LEU A 207 -25.03 24.98 -2.62
CA LEU A 207 -24.15 23.82 -2.92
C LEU A 207 -24.10 23.49 -4.42
N GLY A 208 -25.24 23.54 -5.09
CA GLY A 208 -25.31 23.33 -6.55
C GLY A 208 -24.48 24.35 -7.31
N LEU A 209 -24.62 25.63 -6.97
CA LEU A 209 -23.83 26.72 -7.54
C LEU A 209 -22.33 26.57 -7.24
N ALA A 210 -21.98 26.17 -6.02
CA ALA A 210 -20.59 25.92 -5.63
C ALA A 210 -19.94 24.83 -6.49
N ARG A 211 -20.64 23.71 -6.72
CA ARG A 211 -20.15 22.60 -7.56
C ARG A 211 -19.99 23.02 -9.03
N ILE A 212 -20.92 23.81 -9.58
CA ILE A 212 -20.83 24.34 -10.95
C ILE A 212 -19.60 25.24 -11.07
N ALA A 213 -19.47 26.24 -10.20
CA ALA A 213 -18.33 27.16 -10.19
C ALA A 213 -16.99 26.40 -10.02
N PHE A 214 -16.95 25.41 -9.14
CA PHE A 214 -15.77 24.55 -8.95
C PHE A 214 -15.40 23.81 -10.24
N SER A 215 -16.38 23.25 -10.96
CA SER A 215 -16.14 22.53 -12.22
C SER A 215 -15.63 23.44 -13.35
N GLN A 216 -16.00 24.72 -13.31
CA GLN A 216 -15.54 25.75 -14.23
C GLN A 216 -14.17 26.34 -13.83
N LYS A 217 -13.57 25.85 -12.73
CA LYS A 217 -12.33 26.39 -12.12
C LYS A 217 -12.48 27.83 -11.62
N ASP A 218 -13.70 28.32 -11.42
CA ASP A 218 -13.96 29.57 -10.73
C ASP A 218 -13.97 29.32 -9.21
N TYR A 219 -12.77 29.20 -8.65
CA TYR A 219 -12.61 28.82 -7.25
C TYR A 219 -13.08 29.89 -6.27
N LYS A 220 -13.07 31.17 -6.67
CA LYS A 220 -13.55 32.25 -5.82
C LYS A 220 -15.07 32.13 -5.64
N SER A 221 -15.82 32.07 -6.75
CA SER A 221 -17.27 31.89 -6.70
C SER A 221 -17.65 30.56 -6.04
N ALA A 222 -16.88 29.49 -6.30
CA ALA A 222 -17.10 28.21 -5.65
C ALA A 222 -17.00 28.31 -4.12
N ALA A 223 -15.93 28.93 -3.61
CA ALA A 223 -15.74 29.12 -2.17
C ALA A 223 -16.83 30.03 -1.56
N GLU A 224 -17.22 31.11 -2.24
CA GLU A 224 -18.33 31.99 -1.80
C GLU A 224 -19.65 31.22 -1.64
N HIS A 225 -20.00 30.41 -2.64
CA HIS A 225 -21.22 29.60 -2.60
C HIS A 225 -21.15 28.50 -1.52
N TYR A 226 -19.99 27.86 -1.30
CA TYR A 226 -19.83 26.95 -0.17
C TYR A 226 -20.02 27.66 1.18
N ILE A 227 -19.44 28.84 1.36
CA ILE A 227 -19.60 29.64 2.60
C ILE A 227 -21.08 29.98 2.83
N LYS A 228 -21.81 30.40 1.79
CA LYS A 228 -23.25 30.67 1.86
C LYS A 228 -24.06 29.43 2.22
N ALA A 229 -23.75 28.29 1.60
CA ALA A 229 -24.40 27.01 1.88
C ALA A 229 -24.25 26.57 3.34
N ILE A 230 -23.06 26.82 3.91
CA ILE A 230 -22.69 26.46 5.28
C ILE A 230 -23.22 27.48 6.30
N LYS A 231 -23.50 28.72 5.91
CA LYS A 231 -23.99 29.79 6.81
C LYS A 231 -25.32 29.46 7.50
N LYS A 232 -26.13 28.55 6.92
CA LYS A 232 -27.37 28.04 7.53
C LYS A 232 -27.13 27.03 8.66
N LEU A 233 -25.91 26.53 8.83
CA LEU A 233 -25.51 25.82 10.04
C LEU A 233 -25.42 26.83 11.19
N GLN A 234 -26.58 27.30 11.67
CA GLN A 234 -26.67 27.94 12.98
C GLN A 234 -26.34 26.84 14.00
N PHE A 235 -25.17 26.96 14.63
CA PHE A 235 -24.90 26.32 15.90
C PHE A 235 -25.05 27.40 16.98
#